data_AF-A0A5R2MX14-F1
#
_entry.id   AF-A0A5R2MX14-F1
#
_cell.length_a   1.000
_cell.length_b   1.000
_cell.length_c   1.000
_cell.angle_alpha   90.00
_cell.angle_beta   90.00
_cell.angle_gamma   90.00
#
_symmetry.space_group_name_H-M   'P 1'
#
loop_
_entity.id
_entity.type
_entity.pdbx_description
1 polymer ?
#
loop_
_entity_poly.entity_id
_entity_poly.type
_entity_poly.pdbx_seq_one_letter_code
_entity_poly.pdbx_strand_id
1 'polypeptide(L)'
;ETIDAATAKEFGLVNRVVPREYLNQIVTKYAQTIASKSSLVVKTGKEAFYAQAEMGLADAYAYTGRVMVENMLARDAEEGIGAFIGKRKPEWTDE
;
A
#
# COMPACT_ATOMS: atom_id res chain seq x y z
N GLU A 1 25.27 -3.29 18.22
CA GLU A 1 24.57 -4.14 19.20
C GLU A 1 23.21 -4.53 18.66
N THR A 2 22.61 -5.60 19.18
CA THR A 2 21.22 -5.98 18.89
C THR A 2 20.26 -5.16 19.75
N ILE A 3 19.05 -4.90 19.24
CA ILE A 3 17.99 -4.20 19.95
C ILE A 3 16.77 -5.10 20.14
N ASP A 4 15.96 -4.82 21.14
CA ASP A 4 14.69 -5.54 21.34
C ASP A 4 13.59 -5.06 20.38
N ALA A 5 12.47 -5.79 20.34
CA ALA A 5 11.37 -5.49 19.42
C ALA A 5 10.68 -4.15 19.73
N ALA A 6 10.60 -3.76 21.01
CA ALA A 6 9.98 -2.51 21.42
C ALA A 6 10.80 -1.31 20.93
N THR A 7 12.11 -1.35 21.12
CA THR A 7 13.06 -0.36 20.62
C THR A 7 13.06 -0.31 19.10
N ALA A 8 13.04 -1.46 18.42
CA ALA A 8 12.96 -1.52 16.95
C ALA A 8 11.69 -0.84 16.41
N LYS A 9 10.56 -0.94 17.11
CA LYS A 9 9.33 -0.25 16.75
C LYS A 9 9.44 1.26 16.96
N GLU A 10 10.02 1.69 18.07
CA GLU A 10 10.24 3.10 18.37
C GLU A 10 11.13 3.77 17.30
N PHE A 11 12.16 3.06 16.83
CA PHE A 11 13.04 3.53 15.75
C PHE A 11 12.40 3.45 14.36
N GLY A 12 11.19 2.91 14.22
CA GLY A 12 10.50 2.76 12.95
C GLY A 12 11.01 1.62 12.07
N LEU A 13 11.86 0.72 12.59
CA LEU A 13 12.36 -0.45 11.85
C LEU A 13 11.29 -1.52 11.66
N VAL A 14 10.33 -1.62 12.58
CA VAL A 14 9.17 -2.51 12.48
C VAL A 14 7.88 -1.75 12.73
N ASN A 15 6.82 -2.07 11.99
CA ASN A 15 5.55 -1.35 12.11
C ASN A 15 4.77 -1.72 13.39
N ARG A 16 4.92 -2.96 13.89
CA ARG A 16 4.13 -3.47 15.03
C ARG A 16 4.84 -4.58 15.78
N VAL A 17 4.66 -4.58 17.10
CA VAL A 17 5.07 -5.65 18.02
C VAL A 17 3.81 -6.27 18.60
N VAL A 18 3.76 -7.61 18.63
CA VAL A 18 2.64 -8.40 19.16
C VAL A 18 3.18 -9.60 19.95
N PRO A 19 2.39 -10.17 20.88
CA PRO A 19 2.76 -11.43 21.51
C PRO A 19 2.96 -12.53 20.45
N ARG A 20 3.90 -13.43 20.69
CA ARG A 20 4.38 -14.42 19.71
C ARG A 20 3.24 -15.31 19.19
N GLU A 21 2.33 -15.69 20.06
CA GLU A 21 1.16 -16.52 19.75
C GLU A 21 0.21 -15.85 18.75
N TYR A 22 0.18 -14.52 18.67
CA TYR A 22 -0.67 -13.77 17.74
C TYR A 22 0.03 -13.40 16.44
N LEU A 23 1.34 -13.62 16.31
CA LEU A 23 2.13 -13.15 15.17
C LEU A 23 1.53 -13.62 13.84
N ASN A 24 1.31 -14.93 13.69
CA ASN A 24 0.76 -15.50 12.45
C ASN A 24 -0.62 -14.95 12.14
N GLN A 25 -1.52 -14.90 13.13
CA GLN A 25 -2.87 -14.36 12.95
C GLN A 25 -2.84 -12.92 12.44
N ILE A 26 -2.00 -12.08 13.03
CA ILE A 26 -1.90 -10.65 12.69
C ILE A 26 -1.25 -10.46 11.31
N VAL A 27 -0.18 -11.19 11.01
CA VAL A 27 0.48 -11.16 9.69
C VAL A 27 -0.48 -11.62 8.60
N THR A 28 -1.18 -12.74 8.80
CA THR A 28 -2.17 -13.25 7.84
C THR A 28 -3.29 -12.24 7.62
N LYS A 29 -3.78 -11.57 8.68
CA LYS A 29 -4.80 -10.53 8.53
C LYS A 29 -4.32 -9.37 7.67
N TYR A 30 -3.08 -8.89 7.86
CA TYR A 30 -2.52 -7.84 7.01
C TYR A 30 -2.33 -8.30 5.57
N ALA A 31 -1.78 -9.50 5.36
CA ALA A 31 -1.59 -10.07 4.04
C ALA A 31 -2.93 -10.22 3.27
N GLN A 32 -3.97 -10.72 3.94
CA GLN A 32 -5.32 -10.81 3.37
C GLN A 32 -5.92 -9.45 3.07
N THR A 33 -5.66 -8.44 3.90
CA THR A 33 -6.15 -7.08 3.67
C THR A 33 -5.50 -6.49 2.41
N ILE A 34 -4.19 -6.70 2.23
CA ILE A 34 -3.46 -6.25 1.04
C ILE A 34 -3.92 -7.03 -0.20
N ALA A 35 -4.02 -8.34 -0.10
CA ALA A 35 -4.47 -9.22 -1.20
C ALA A 35 -5.94 -9.01 -1.60
N SER A 36 -6.75 -8.35 -0.75
CA SER A 36 -8.13 -7.98 -1.08
C SER A 36 -8.26 -6.72 -1.96
N LYS A 37 -7.13 -6.14 -2.37
CA LYS A 37 -7.05 -4.95 -3.23
C LYS A 37 -6.52 -5.34 -4.60
N SER A 38 -6.73 -4.49 -5.60
CA SER A 38 -6.06 -4.60 -6.90
C SER A 38 -4.54 -4.66 -6.71
N SER A 39 -3.92 -5.74 -7.15
CA SER A 39 -2.48 -5.93 -7.04
C SER A 39 -1.72 -4.95 -7.94
N LEU A 40 -2.31 -4.62 -9.10
CA LEU A 40 -1.81 -3.59 -10.01
C LEU A 40 -1.74 -2.22 -9.32
N VAL A 41 -2.85 -1.77 -8.71
CA VAL A 41 -2.90 -0.45 -8.06
C VAL A 41 -1.98 -0.39 -6.83
N VAL A 42 -1.92 -1.47 -6.03
CA VAL A 42 -1.00 -1.55 -4.88
C VAL A 42 0.46 -1.48 -5.33
N LYS A 43 0.81 -2.19 -6.40
CA LYS A 43 2.17 -2.16 -6.98
C LYS A 43 2.51 -0.74 -7.44
N THR A 44 1.65 -0.11 -8.24
CA THR A 44 1.86 1.26 -8.76
C THR A 44 2.09 2.26 -7.64
N GLY A 45 1.25 2.25 -6.60
CA GLY A 45 1.41 3.15 -5.46
C GLY A 45 2.69 2.91 -4.68
N LYS A 46 3.09 1.64 -4.49
CA LYS A 46 4.33 1.28 -3.78
C LYS A 46 5.58 1.71 -4.56
N GLU A 47 5.63 1.47 -5.87
CA GLU A 47 6.74 1.90 -6.72
C GLU A 47 6.87 3.43 -6.71
N ALA A 48 5.76 4.14 -6.83
CA ALA A 48 5.75 5.60 -6.79
C ALA A 48 6.18 6.17 -5.43
N PHE A 49 5.79 5.53 -4.33
CA PHE A 49 6.23 5.92 -2.98
C PHE A 49 7.74 5.84 -2.83
N TYR A 50 8.37 4.74 -3.24
CA TYR A 50 9.83 4.60 -3.12
C TYR A 50 10.57 5.52 -4.09
N ALA A 51 10.06 5.69 -5.32
CA ALA A 51 10.68 6.59 -6.28
C ALA A 51 10.65 8.05 -5.82
N GLN A 52 9.51 8.53 -5.29
CA GLN A 52 9.39 9.92 -4.85
C GLN A 52 10.22 10.25 -3.60
N ALA A 53 10.53 9.25 -2.76
CA ALA A 53 11.25 9.47 -1.51
C ALA A 53 12.67 10.00 -1.72
N GLU A 54 13.25 9.73 -2.90
CA GLU A 54 14.58 10.18 -3.31
C GLU A 54 14.53 11.49 -4.13
N MET A 55 13.36 12.11 -4.31
CA MET A 55 13.15 13.29 -5.14
C MET A 55 13.03 14.58 -4.32
N GLY A 56 13.36 15.71 -4.93
CA GLY A 56 12.98 17.02 -4.41
C GLY A 56 11.46 17.21 -4.48
N LEU A 57 10.90 18.01 -3.55
CA LEU A 57 9.45 18.14 -3.37
C LEU A 57 8.69 18.48 -4.68
N ALA A 58 9.19 19.43 -5.47
CA ALA A 58 8.55 19.83 -6.73
C ALA A 58 8.53 18.68 -7.75
N ASP A 59 9.63 17.94 -7.88
CA ASP A 59 9.73 16.80 -8.78
C ASP A 59 8.88 15.63 -8.31
N ALA A 60 8.82 15.38 -7.00
CA ALA A 60 7.95 14.38 -6.38
C ALA A 60 6.48 14.66 -6.71
N TYR A 61 6.02 15.91 -6.60
CA TYR A 61 4.65 16.30 -6.98
C TYR A 61 4.39 16.10 -8.48
N ALA A 62 5.32 16.53 -9.35
CA ALA A 62 5.16 16.36 -10.78
C ALA A 62 5.12 14.87 -11.18
N TYR A 63 5.98 14.05 -10.58
CA TYR A 63 6.04 12.61 -10.81
C TYR A 63 4.78 11.90 -10.31
N THR A 64 4.42 12.08 -9.04
CA THR A 64 3.24 11.42 -8.45
C THR A 64 1.94 11.87 -9.09
N GLY A 65 1.85 13.12 -9.56
CA GLY A 65 0.73 13.59 -10.36
C GLY A 65 0.57 12.82 -11.68
N ARG A 66 1.67 12.56 -12.40
CA ARG A 66 1.63 11.72 -13.62
C ARG A 66 1.24 10.28 -13.31
N VAL A 67 1.84 9.67 -12.28
CA VAL A 67 1.48 8.31 -11.84
C VAL A 67 -0.01 8.22 -11.52
N MET A 68 -0.58 9.21 -10.84
CA MET A 68 -2.01 9.23 -10.53
C MET A 68 -2.86 9.28 -11.80
N VAL A 69 -2.52 10.14 -12.76
CA VAL A 69 -3.23 10.23 -14.05
C VAL A 69 -3.15 8.93 -14.83
N GLU A 70 -1.98 8.29 -14.89
CA GLU A 70 -1.80 6.99 -15.54
C GLU A 70 -2.59 5.89 -14.83
N ASN A 71 -2.54 5.86 -13.49
CA ASN A 71 -3.28 4.89 -12.70
C ASN A 71 -4.80 5.01 -12.88
N MET A 72 -5.33 6.21 -13.14
CA MET A 72 -6.75 6.42 -13.44
C MET A 72 -7.20 5.78 -14.76
N LEU A 73 -6.26 5.40 -15.64
CA LEU A 73 -6.56 4.68 -16.88
C LEU A 73 -6.64 3.16 -16.69
N ALA A 74 -6.23 2.63 -15.54
CA ALA A 74 -6.34 1.21 -15.22
C ALA A 74 -7.81 0.84 -14.93
N ARG A 75 -8.23 -0.35 -15.39
CA ARG A 75 -9.62 -0.81 -15.22
C ARG A 75 -9.96 -0.97 -13.74
N ASP A 76 -9.01 -1.45 -12.95
CA ASP A 76 -9.16 -1.59 -11.51
C ASP A 76 -9.29 -0.24 -10.79
N ALA A 77 -8.72 0.84 -11.31
CA ALA A 77 -8.92 2.16 -10.73
C ALA A 77 -10.36 2.66 -10.96
N GLU A 78 -10.86 2.49 -12.19
CA GLU A 78 -12.26 2.79 -12.53
C GLU A 78 -13.22 1.96 -11.68
N GLU A 79 -13.00 0.64 -11.61
CA GLU A 79 -13.80 -0.29 -10.81
C GLU A 79 -13.78 0.04 -9.33
N GLY A 80 -12.61 0.37 -8.77
CA GLY A 80 -12.48 0.74 -7.36
C GLY A 80 -13.29 1.99 -7.00
N ILE A 81 -13.23 3.00 -7.87
CA ILE A 81 -14.02 4.23 -7.71
C ILE A 81 -15.52 3.93 -7.88
N GLY A 82 -15.89 3.19 -8.91
CA GLY A 82 -17.28 2.80 -9.17
C GLY A 82 -17.89 1.96 -8.05
N ALA A 83 -17.14 0.99 -7.52
CA ALA A 83 -17.56 0.16 -6.41
C ALA A 83 -17.75 0.97 -5.12
N PHE A 84 -16.85 1.92 -4.85
CA PHE A 84 -16.96 2.82 -3.70
C PHE A 84 -18.21 3.70 -3.79
N ILE A 85 -18.43 4.36 -4.93
CA ILE A 85 -19.62 5.19 -5.18
C ILE A 85 -20.90 4.35 -5.09
N GLY A 86 -20.88 3.15 -5.67
CA GLY A 86 -21.99 2.19 -5.66
C GLY A 86 -22.18 1.43 -4.34
N LYS A 87 -21.34 1.66 -3.33
CA LYS A 87 -21.35 0.96 -2.03
C LYS A 87 -21.36 -0.56 -2.14
N ARG A 88 -20.66 -1.09 -3.15
CA ARG A 88 -20.50 -2.54 -3.39
C ARG A 88 -19.04 -2.93 -3.19
N LYS A 89 -18.80 -4.25 -3.12
CA LYS A 89 -17.43 -4.75 -3.19
C LYS A 89 -16.91 -4.59 -4.62
N PRO A 90 -15.63 -4.20 -4.78
CA PRO A 90 -14.99 -4.19 -6.08
C PRO A 90 -14.61 -5.60 -6.52
N GLU A 91 -14.66 -5.84 -7.83
CA GLU A 91 -14.20 -7.06 -8.48
C GLU A 91 -12.93 -6.76 -9.27
N TRP A 92 -11.77 -7.13 -8.70
CA TRP A 92 -10.47 -6.82 -9.30
C TRP A 92 -10.13 -7.80 -10.42
N THR A 93 -9.66 -7.28 -11.55
CA THR A 93 -9.13 -8.09 -12.66
C THR A 93 -7.61 -7.99 -12.79
N ASP A 94 -6.97 -7.15 -11.98
CA ASP A 94 -5.53 -6.83 -12.07
C ASP A 94 -5.13 -6.24 -13.44
N GLU A 95 -6.03 -5.43 -14.00
CA GLU A 95 -5.91 -4.74 -15.31
C GLU A 95 -6.21 -3.23 -15.20
#